data_AF-A0A7Y0SDQ3-F1
#
_entry.id   AF-A0A7Y0SDQ3-F1
#
_cell.length_a   1.000
_cell.length_b   1.000
_cell.length_c   1.000
_cell.angle_alpha   90.00
_cell.angle_beta   90.00
_cell.angle_gamma   90.00
#
_symmetry.space_group_name_H-M   'P 1'
#
loop_
_entity.id
_entity.type
_entity.pdbx_description
1 polymer ?
#
loop_
_entity_poly.entity_id
_entity_poly.type
_entity_poly.pdbx_seq_one_letter_code
_entity_poly.pdbx_strand_id
1 'polypeptide(L)'
;VSLTVKRGEICVLMGLSGSGKSSLLRTVNGLNDISRGSLKIQDGDDMVELANCNEQTLRHLRTHRVSMVFQKFALMPWLTVLDNVAFGLEMQG
;
A
#
# COMPACT_ATOMS: atom_id res chain seq x y z
N VAL A 1 5.32 14.26 8.94
CA VAL A 1 5.05 14.59 7.53
C VAL A 1 3.55 14.61 7.35
N SER A 2 3.01 15.58 6.64
CA SER A 2 1.57 15.66 6.32
C SER A 2 1.43 15.70 4.82
N LEU A 3 0.64 14.77 4.26
CA LEU A 3 0.37 14.64 2.83
C LEU A 3 -1.11 14.28 2.67
N THR A 4 -1.75 14.89 1.68
CA THR A 4 -3.12 14.54 1.28
C THR A 4 -3.12 14.37 -0.22
N VAL A 5 -3.64 13.24 -0.70
CA VAL A 5 -3.76 12.92 -2.12
C VAL A 5 -5.23 12.69 -2.40
N LYS A 6 -5.80 13.43 -3.36
CA LYS A 6 -7.21 13.28 -3.72
C LYS A 6 -7.38 12.13 -4.72
N ARG A 7 -8.61 11.61 -4.81
CA ARG A 7 -8.96 10.59 -5.79
C ARG A 7 -8.66 11.08 -7.20
N GLY A 8 -7.93 10.29 -7.98
CA GLY A 8 -7.54 10.60 -9.35
C GLY A 8 -6.26 11.45 -9.48
N GLU A 9 -5.67 11.89 -8.37
CA GLU A 9 -4.39 12.60 -8.41
C GLU A 9 -3.21 11.63 -8.50
N ILE A 10 -2.22 12.01 -9.29
CA ILE A 10 -0.91 11.35 -9.32
C ILE A 10 0.05 12.18 -8.47
N CYS A 11 0.45 11.63 -7.32
CA CYS A 11 1.41 12.27 -6.43
C CYS A 11 2.81 11.69 -6.66
N VAL A 12 3.80 12.56 -6.91
CA VAL A 12 5.20 12.17 -7.08
C VAL A 12 6.02 12.63 -5.86
N LEU A 13 6.66 11.67 -5.18
CA LEU A 13 7.54 11.93 -4.04
C LEU A 13 9.01 11.97 -4.50
N MET A 14 9.62 13.16 -4.52
CA MET A 14 11.03 13.36 -4.87
C MET A 14 11.89 13.69 -3.64
N GLY A 15 13.19 13.37 -3.70
CA GLY A 15 14.15 13.67 -2.64
C GLY A 15 15.41 12.81 -2.69
N LEU A 16 16.45 13.20 -1.94
CA LEU A 16 17.73 12.49 -1.87
C LEU A 16 17.61 11.04 -1.42
N SER A 17 18.57 10.18 -1.77
CA SER A 17 18.63 8.82 -1.22
C SER A 17 18.63 8.87 0.31
N GLY A 18 17.87 7.99 0.96
CA GLY A 18 17.72 7.99 2.42
C GLY A 18 16.71 9.00 2.99
N SER A 19 16.07 9.86 2.19
CA SER A 19 15.09 10.83 2.68
C SER A 19 13.75 10.25 3.17
N GLY A 20 13.63 8.91 3.31
CA GLY A 20 12.44 8.25 3.83
C GLY A 20 11.29 8.00 2.85
N LYS A 21 11.44 8.29 1.55
CA LYS A 21 10.38 8.10 0.52
C LYS A 21 9.84 6.66 0.49
N SER A 22 10.74 5.68 0.36
CA SER A 22 10.35 4.27 0.32
C SER A 22 9.76 3.81 1.65
N SER A 23 10.20 4.40 2.77
CA SER A 23 9.62 4.12 4.08
C SER A 23 8.18 4.62 4.15
N LEU A 24 7.91 5.84 3.68
CA LEU A 24 6.55 6.41 3.62
C LEU A 24 5.63 5.55 2.73
N LEU A 25 6.08 5.17 1.53
CA LEU A 25 5.28 4.32 0.63
C LEU A 25 4.98 2.94 1.24
N ARG A 26 5.95 2.34 1.94
CA ARG A 26 5.72 1.07 2.65
C ARG A 26 4.76 1.22 3.83
N THR A 27 4.81 2.36 4.54
CA THR A 27 3.85 2.66 5.62
C THR A 27 2.43 2.83 5.09
N VAL A 28 2.23 3.46 3.93
CA VAL A 28 0.91 3.56 3.27
C VAL A 28 0.34 2.18 2.93
N ASN A 29 1.19 1.24 2.54
CA ASN A 29 0.80 -0.16 2.29
C ASN A 29 0.68 -1.02 3.56
N GLY A 30 0.92 -0.44 4.75
CA GLY A 30 0.92 -1.17 6.02
C GLY A 30 2.06 -2.19 6.15
N LEU A 31 3.13 -2.08 5.36
CA LEU A 31 4.34 -2.91 5.48
C LEU A 31 5.28 -2.44 6.59
N ASN A 32 5.18 -1.16 6.97
CA ASN A 32 5.93 -0.56 8.07
C ASN A 32 4.95 0.07 9.05
N ASP A 33 5.17 -0.15 10.35
CA ASP A 33 4.31 0.41 11.40
C ASP A 33 4.40 1.94 11.48
N ILE A 34 3.28 2.56 11.85
CA ILE A 34 3.19 4.00 12.06
C ILE A 34 3.66 4.31 13.48
N SER A 35 4.85 4.88 13.62
CA SER A 35 5.36 5.22 14.95
C SER A 35 4.52 6.30 15.65
N ARG A 36 4.05 7.32 14.90
CA ARG A 36 3.19 8.42 15.38
C ARG A 36 2.40 9.03 14.22
N GLY A 37 1.21 9.54 14.51
CA GLY A 37 0.36 10.25 13.57
C GLY A 37 -0.87 9.45 13.17
N SER A 38 -1.50 9.85 12.07
CA SER A 38 -2.65 9.17 11.49
C SER A 38 -2.40 8.92 10.00
N LEU A 39 -2.95 7.83 9.49
CA LEU A 39 -2.95 7.48 8.09
C LEU A 39 -4.33 6.95 7.74
N LYS A 40 -5.06 7.71 6.94
CA LYS A 40 -6.42 7.40 6.56
C LYS A 40 -6.50 7.06 5.07
N ILE A 41 -7.13 5.94 4.75
CA ILE A 41 -7.38 5.50 3.38
C ILE A 41 -8.88 5.47 3.16
N GLN A 42 -9.32 5.95 2.00
CA GLN A 42 -10.73 5.92 1.63
C GLN A 42 -11.12 4.49 1.20
N ASP A 43 -12.19 3.97 1.79
CA ASP A 43 -12.80 2.69 1.44
C ASP A 43 -14.31 2.89 1.27
N GLY A 44 -14.75 2.99 0.01
CA GLY A 44 -16.11 3.41 -0.30
C GLY A 44 -16.33 4.87 0.11
N ASP A 45 -17.34 5.11 0.95
CA ASP A 45 -17.68 6.43 1.47
C ASP A 45 -17.00 6.74 2.82
N ASP A 46 -16.32 5.74 3.42
CA ASP A 46 -15.69 5.86 4.72
C ASP A 46 -14.17 6.09 4.64
N MET A 47 -13.62 6.70 5.68
CA MET A 47 -12.17 6.88 5.85
C MET A 47 -11.68 5.94 6.95
N VAL A 48 -10.86 4.96 6.57
CA VAL A 48 -10.32 3.94 7.47
C VAL A 48 -8.95 4.35 7.97
N GLU A 49 -8.78 4.39 9.31
CA GLU A 49 -7.52 4.71 9.98
C GLU A 49 -6.62 3.47 10.07
N LEU A 50 -5.51 3.45 9.34
CA LEU A 50 -4.58 2.31 9.32
C LEU A 50 -3.80 2.13 10.63
N ALA A 51 -3.48 3.21 11.33
CA ALA A 51 -2.60 3.16 12.50
C ALA A 51 -3.13 2.26 13.62
N ASN A 52 -4.46 2.12 13.74
CA ASN A 52 -5.11 1.35 14.80
C ASN A 52 -6.10 0.31 14.24
N CYS A 53 -6.00 -0.06 12.95
CA CYS A 53 -6.91 -1.03 12.37
C CYS A 53 -6.57 -2.46 12.80
N ASN A 54 -7.58 -3.33 12.82
CA ASN A 54 -7.36 -4.76 13.08
C ASN A 54 -6.77 -5.46 11.84
N GLU A 55 -6.23 -6.66 12.01
CA GLU A 55 -5.62 -7.42 10.91
C GLU A 55 -6.59 -7.73 9.76
N GLN A 56 -7.88 -7.91 10.06
CA GLN A 56 -8.90 -8.21 9.05
C GLN A 56 -9.14 -7.00 8.14
N THR A 57 -9.29 -5.80 8.71
CA THR A 57 -9.42 -4.53 8.00
C THR A 57 -8.15 -4.23 7.20
N LEU A 58 -6.97 -4.45 7.79
CA LEU A 58 -5.71 -4.26 7.07
C LEU A 58 -5.60 -5.19 5.86
N ARG A 59 -5.98 -6.47 6.02
CA ARG A 59 -6.01 -7.44 4.92
C ARG A 59 -7.00 -7.01 3.83
N HIS A 60 -8.20 -6.55 4.21
CA HIS A 60 -9.20 -6.05 3.26
C HIS A 60 -8.65 -4.88 2.42
N LEU A 61 -8.06 -3.89 3.07
CA LEU A 61 -7.49 -2.73 2.38
C LEU A 61 -6.34 -3.12 1.44
N ARG A 62 -5.49 -4.05 1.85
CA ARG A 62 -4.37 -4.56 1.04
C ARG A 62 -4.80 -5.41 -0.14
N THR A 63 -5.93 -6.09 -0.06
CA THR A 63 -6.44 -6.90 -1.17
C THR A 63 -7.33 -6.08 -2.11
N HIS A 64 -8.07 -5.08 -1.63
CA HIS A 64 -9.11 -4.41 -2.44
C HIS A 64 -8.82 -2.94 -2.77
N ARG A 65 -8.00 -2.23 -1.99
CA ARG A 65 -7.83 -0.77 -2.11
C ARG A 65 -6.42 -0.32 -2.43
N VAL A 66 -5.42 -1.01 -1.89
CA VAL A 66 -4.01 -0.62 -2.01
C VAL A 66 -3.26 -1.69 -2.79
N SER A 67 -2.51 -1.27 -3.81
CA SER A 67 -1.57 -2.12 -4.53
C SER A 67 -0.21 -1.45 -4.58
N MET A 68 0.86 -2.24 -4.60
CA MET A 68 2.23 -1.75 -4.56
C MET A 68 3.07 -2.44 -5.63
N VAL A 69 3.79 -1.63 -6.41
CA VAL A 69 4.83 -2.09 -7.33
C VAL A 69 6.19 -1.76 -6.70
N PHE A 70 7.05 -2.77 -6.60
CA PHE A 70 8.37 -2.62 -6.00
C PHE A 70 9.43 -2.25 -7.04
N GLN A 71 10.44 -1.48 -6.63
CA GLN A 71 11.56 -1.11 -7.49
C GLN A 71 12.39 -2.31 -7.97
N LYS A 72 12.59 -3.30 -7.08
CA LYS A 72 13.05 -4.63 -7.48
C LYS A 72 11.82 -5.50 -7.63
N PHE A 73 11.66 -6.11 -8.79
CA PHE A 73 10.49 -6.95 -9.09
C PHE A 73 10.37 -8.06 -8.03
N ALA A 74 9.22 -8.08 -7.35
CA ALA A 74 8.88 -9.09 -6.35
C ALA A 74 8.10 -10.24 -7.02
N LEU A 75 8.60 -10.72 -8.16
CA LEU A 75 8.00 -11.82 -8.90
C LEU A 75 8.39 -13.16 -8.27
N MET A 76 7.48 -14.12 -8.31
CA MET A 76 7.77 -15.50 -7.95
C MET A 76 8.44 -16.19 -9.15
N PRO A 77 9.74 -16.53 -9.06
CA PRO A 77 10.49 -17.05 -10.21
C PRO A 77 10.07 -18.47 -10.63
N TRP A 78 9.33 -19.19 -9.78
CA TRP A 78 8.77 -20.51 -10.06
C TRP A 78 7.36 -20.47 -10.65
N LEU A 79 6.77 -19.29 -10.84
CA LEU A 79 5.45 -19.10 -11.43
C LEU A 79 5.55 -18.52 -12.84
N THR A 80 4.56 -18.80 -13.70
CA THR A 80 4.47 -18.14 -15.01
C THR A 80 4.10 -16.66 -14.85
N VAL A 81 4.24 -15.89 -15.93
CA VAL A 81 3.80 -14.49 -15.95
C VAL A 81 2.29 -14.39 -15.66
N LEU A 82 1.49 -15.30 -16.23
CA LEU A 82 0.05 -15.34 -15.99
C LEU A 82 -0.24 -15.58 -14.51
N ASP A 83 0.41 -16.57 -13.91
CA ASP A 83 0.21 -16.92 -12.49
C ASP A 83 0.63 -15.78 -11.56
N ASN A 84 1.74 -15.08 -11.85
CA ASN A 84 2.17 -13.91 -11.08
C ASN A 84 1.12 -12.78 -11.10
N VAL A 85 0.46 -12.56 -12.25
CA VAL A 85 -0.59 -11.54 -12.39
C VAL A 85 -1.90 -12.00 -11.75
N ALA A 86 -2.24 -13.29 -11.89
CA ALA A 86 -3.45 -13.89 -11.32
C ALA A 86 -3.39 -14.03 -9.80
N PHE A 87 -2.20 -14.18 -9.21
CA PHE A 87 -2.00 -14.39 -7.77
C PHE A 87 -2.74 -13.36 -6.89
N GLY A 88 -2.74 -12.09 -7.29
CA GLY A 88 -3.46 -11.04 -6.54
C GLY A 88 -4.98 -11.25 -6.52
N LEU A 89 -5.55 -11.81 -7.58
CA LEU A 89 -6.97 -12.15 -7.70
C LEU A 89 -7.28 -13.42 -6.90
N GLU A 90 -6.41 -14.42 -6.93
CA GLU A 90 -6.56 -15.65 -6.12
C GLU A 90 -6.58 -15.35 -4.62
N MET A 91 -5.80 -14.36 -4.17
CA MET A 91 -5.76 -13.93 -2.75
C MET A 91 -7.00 -13.13 -2.31
N GLN A 92 -7.84 -12.69 -3.25
CA GLN A 92 -9.13 -12.04 -2.96
C GLN A 92 -10.29 -13.05 -2.80
N GLY A 93 -10.15 -14.25 -3.37
CA GLY A 93 -11.11 -15.37 -3.25
C GLY A 93 -10.86 -16.25 -2.03
#